data_AF-I1D4R7-F1
#
_entry.id   AF-I1D4R7-F1
#
_cell.length_a   1.000
_cell.length_b   1.000
_cell.length_c   1.000
_cell.angle_alpha   90.00
_cell.angle_beta   90.00
_cell.angle_gamma   90.00
#
_symmetry.space_group_name_H-M   'P 1'
#
loop_
_entity.id
_entity.type
_entity.pdbx_description
1 polymer ?
#
loop_
_entity_poly.entity_id
_entity_poly.type
_entity_poly.pdbx_seq_one_letter_code
_entity_poly.pdbx_strand_id
1 'polypeptide(L)'
;MGDHTPLTVAVADTRLRALEHVARSGPAAERAKREAADVERWEARRRGRHVRLWVVELEVRAAACDAVEAAFRLSRYVRRPLHRIGDVPVLRWTGTPELTTAEDGGPVSYPSGARACRHDRAPFGELERVHVAAYVRGLALARLRLSNRVAGCSEPGNGDPKPGSPYPELGLWQVRHRVLCLAGPGEAPARAAELAETIVDDAGRVAARVVGLRADDGYRDGEGYRVHPAATLLPLAATALWDDYDAAEGDIGSSSAVADVLARAAVAVWKTFLDEARSVFR
;
A
#
# COMPACT_ATOMS: atom_id res chain seq x y z
N MET A 1 -28.56 23.90 4.14
CA MET A 1 -29.04 22.56 3.72
C MET A 1 -27.92 21.59 4.04
N GLY A 2 -28.09 20.73 5.04
CA GLY A 2 -27.04 19.79 5.45
C GLY A 2 -26.94 18.68 4.42
N ASP A 3 -25.79 18.53 3.76
CA ASP A 3 -25.55 17.42 2.85
C ASP A 3 -25.62 16.12 3.65
N HIS A 4 -26.74 15.40 3.51
CA HIS A 4 -26.92 14.05 4.02
C HIS A 4 -26.03 13.07 3.24
N THR A 5 -24.72 13.20 3.42
CA THR A 5 -23.77 12.21 2.90
C THR A 5 -23.94 10.91 3.67
N PRO A 6 -23.71 9.74 3.05
CA PRO A 6 -23.75 8.47 3.75
C PRO A 6 -22.90 8.47 5.03
N LEU A 7 -21.75 9.15 5.02
CA LEU A 7 -20.88 9.30 6.17
C LEU A 7 -21.54 10.06 7.33
N THR A 8 -22.25 11.16 7.06
CA THR A 8 -22.97 11.91 8.11
C THR A 8 -24.12 11.09 8.73
N VAL A 9 -24.80 10.27 7.93
CA VAL A 9 -25.82 9.33 8.42
C VAL A 9 -25.18 8.28 9.32
N ALA A 10 -24.01 7.75 8.95
CA ALA A 10 -23.29 6.75 9.75
C ALA A 10 -22.89 7.27 11.15
N VAL A 11 -22.52 8.55 11.25
CA VAL A 11 -22.25 9.19 12.55
C VAL A 11 -23.52 9.26 13.39
N ALA A 12 -24.64 9.69 12.80
CA ALA A 12 -25.92 9.79 13.49
C ALA A 12 -26.41 8.41 13.97
N ASP A 13 -26.38 7.40 13.11
CA ASP A 13 -26.78 6.02 13.43
C ASP A 13 -25.90 5.42 14.52
N THR A 14 -24.59 5.69 14.51
CA THR A 14 -23.68 5.21 15.56
C THR A 14 -24.00 5.85 16.92
N ARG A 15 -24.28 7.16 16.95
CA ARG A 15 -24.70 7.86 18.18
C ARG A 15 -26.04 7.34 18.69
N LEU A 16 -27.00 7.12 17.81
CA LEU A 16 -28.31 6.58 18.15
C LEU A 16 -28.20 5.19 18.79
N ARG A 17 -27.46 4.28 18.14
CA ARG A 17 -27.20 2.93 18.69
C ARG A 17 -26.55 2.99 20.07
N ALA A 18 -25.56 3.87 20.27
CA ALA A 18 -24.95 4.03 21.58
C ALA A 18 -25.95 4.49 22.65
N LEU A 19 -26.85 5.43 22.33
CA LEU A 19 -27.91 5.92 23.21
C LEU A 19 -28.91 4.81 23.60
N GLU A 20 -29.34 3.99 22.63
CA GLU A 20 -30.23 2.85 22.88
C GLU A 20 -29.64 1.81 23.85
N HIS A 21 -28.32 1.79 23.96
CA HIS A 21 -27.56 0.90 24.83
C HIS A 21 -27.03 1.55 26.12
N VAL A 22 -27.29 2.84 26.38
CA VAL A 22 -26.79 3.55 27.58
C VAL A 22 -27.21 2.88 28.89
N ALA A 23 -28.47 2.45 28.99
CA ALA A 23 -29.01 1.80 30.18
C ALA A 23 -28.87 0.26 30.17
N ARG A 24 -28.28 -0.31 29.11
CA ARG A 24 -28.17 -1.76 28.92
C ARG A 24 -26.75 -2.22 29.28
N SER A 25 -26.65 -3.36 29.93
CA SER A 25 -25.38 -4.03 30.23
C SER A 25 -25.25 -5.30 29.40
N GLY A 26 -24.07 -5.53 28.82
CA GLY A 26 -23.78 -6.75 28.06
C GLY A 26 -22.83 -6.52 26.88
N PRO A 27 -22.38 -7.59 26.20
CA PRO A 27 -21.38 -7.51 25.13
C PRO A 27 -21.77 -6.61 23.96
N ALA A 28 -23.06 -6.57 23.60
CA ALA A 28 -23.57 -5.70 22.54
C ALA A 28 -23.53 -4.22 22.94
N ALA A 29 -23.89 -3.89 24.19
CA ALA A 29 -23.84 -2.53 24.69
C ALA A 29 -22.39 -2.02 24.78
N GLU A 30 -21.46 -2.86 25.23
CA GLU A 30 -20.03 -2.52 25.26
C GLU A 30 -19.43 -2.33 23.87
N ARG A 31 -19.86 -3.14 22.89
CA ARG A 31 -19.48 -2.95 21.48
C ARG A 31 -19.99 -1.60 20.95
N ALA A 32 -21.27 -1.29 21.14
CA ALA A 32 -21.86 -0.02 20.70
C ALA A 32 -21.16 1.20 21.32
N LYS A 33 -20.80 1.14 22.61
CA LYS A 33 -20.03 2.20 23.28
C LYS A 33 -18.63 2.37 22.69
N ARG A 34 -17.93 1.26 22.39
CA ARG A 34 -16.60 1.30 21.76
C ARG A 34 -16.67 1.89 20.36
N GLU A 35 -17.59 1.40 19.53
CA GLU A 35 -17.81 1.93 18.17
C GLU A 35 -18.09 3.44 18.21
N ALA A 36 -18.96 3.90 19.10
CA ALA A 36 -19.23 5.32 19.26
C ALA A 36 -17.98 6.10 19.68
N ALA A 37 -17.20 5.59 20.65
CA ALA A 37 -15.96 6.25 21.05
C ALA A 37 -14.92 6.33 19.90
N ASP A 38 -14.82 5.30 19.07
CA ASP A 38 -13.96 5.29 17.88
C ASP A 38 -14.43 6.31 16.84
N VAL A 39 -15.73 6.40 16.58
CA VAL A 39 -16.32 7.38 15.67
C VAL A 39 -16.14 8.81 16.18
N GLU A 40 -16.36 9.07 17.47
CA GLU A 40 -16.13 10.41 18.04
C GLU A 40 -14.67 10.83 17.96
N ARG A 41 -13.72 9.92 18.21
CA ARG A 41 -12.28 10.22 18.03
C ARG A 41 -11.96 10.55 16.58
N TRP A 42 -12.50 9.78 15.64
CA TRP A 42 -12.33 10.01 14.21
C TRP A 42 -12.87 11.38 13.79
N GLU A 43 -14.11 11.69 14.15
CA GLU A 43 -14.77 12.95 13.79
C GLU A 43 -14.15 14.15 14.51
N ALA A 44 -13.61 13.97 15.72
CA ALA A 44 -12.83 15.00 16.41
C ALA A 44 -11.56 15.37 15.64
N ARG A 45 -10.79 14.39 15.13
CA ARG A 45 -9.62 14.66 14.27
C ARG A 45 -10.07 15.24 12.93
N ARG A 46 -11.17 14.76 12.33
CA ARG A 46 -11.68 15.23 11.04
C ARG A 46 -12.25 16.65 11.08
N ARG A 47 -12.61 17.19 12.25
CA ARG A 47 -13.24 18.51 12.38
C ARG A 47 -12.47 19.59 11.61
N GLY A 48 -13.16 20.28 10.70
CA GLY A 48 -12.58 21.32 9.85
C GLY A 48 -11.81 20.80 8.63
N ARG A 49 -11.72 19.48 8.44
CA ARG A 49 -11.00 18.83 7.34
C ARG A 49 -11.96 17.97 6.50
N HIS A 50 -12.00 18.19 5.19
CA HIS A 50 -12.90 17.48 4.27
C HIS A 50 -12.37 16.09 3.87
N VAL A 51 -11.84 15.34 4.83
CA VAL A 51 -11.16 14.06 4.61
C VAL A 51 -12.15 12.90 4.51
N ARG A 52 -11.86 11.93 3.66
CA ARG A 52 -12.58 10.66 3.54
C ARG A 52 -11.61 9.49 3.58
N LEU A 53 -12.11 8.33 4.00
CA LEU A 53 -11.39 7.07 3.85
C LEU A 53 -11.52 6.59 2.40
N TRP A 54 -10.40 6.20 1.81
CA TRP A 54 -10.31 5.66 0.47
C TRP A 54 -9.69 4.27 0.50
N VAL A 55 -10.19 3.42 -0.39
CA VAL A 55 -9.64 2.11 -0.70
C VAL A 55 -9.02 2.20 -2.09
N VAL A 56 -7.70 2.01 -2.14
CA VAL A 56 -6.90 2.01 -3.36
C VAL A 56 -6.55 0.57 -3.71
N GLU A 57 -6.83 0.18 -4.94
CA GLU A 57 -6.42 -1.12 -5.48
C GLU A 57 -5.25 -0.93 -6.43
N LEU A 58 -4.14 -1.57 -6.10
CA LEU A 58 -2.90 -1.52 -6.86
C LEU A 58 -2.62 -2.89 -7.45
N GLU A 59 -2.43 -2.95 -8.75
CA GLU A 59 -1.92 -4.14 -9.43
C GLU A 59 -0.42 -4.01 -9.62
N VAL A 60 0.33 -5.02 -9.18
CA VAL A 60 1.79 -5.05 -9.24
C VAL A 60 2.21 -6.27 -10.03
N ARG A 61 3.18 -6.10 -10.94
CA ARG A 61 3.66 -7.17 -11.81
C ARG A 61 5.14 -7.45 -11.60
N ALA A 62 5.53 -8.73 -11.69
CA ALA A 62 6.91 -9.19 -11.61
C ALA A 62 7.15 -10.41 -12.50
N ALA A 63 8.35 -10.52 -13.06
CA ALA A 63 8.79 -11.74 -13.72
C ALA A 63 9.27 -12.71 -12.64
N ALA A 64 8.90 -13.98 -12.71
CA ALA A 64 9.38 -15.01 -11.80
C ALA A 64 9.34 -16.38 -12.48
N CYS A 65 10.24 -17.28 -12.06
CA CYS A 65 10.29 -18.65 -12.57
C CYS A 65 9.09 -19.50 -12.11
N ASP A 66 8.64 -19.30 -10.88
CA ASP A 66 7.60 -20.11 -10.25
C ASP A 66 6.82 -19.30 -9.20
N ALA A 67 5.80 -19.93 -8.61
CA ALA A 67 4.95 -19.31 -7.59
C ALA A 67 5.70 -18.95 -6.30
N VAL A 68 6.74 -19.71 -5.93
CA VAL A 68 7.53 -19.47 -4.72
C VAL A 68 8.35 -18.20 -4.87
N GLU A 69 8.98 -18.04 -6.03
CA GLU A 69 9.72 -16.84 -6.40
C GLU A 69 8.79 -15.63 -6.57
N ALA A 70 7.63 -15.82 -7.17
CA ALA A 70 6.61 -14.77 -7.24
C ALA A 70 6.19 -14.28 -5.85
N ALA A 71 6.06 -15.17 -4.86
CA ALA A 71 5.69 -14.81 -3.49
C ALA A 71 6.68 -13.85 -2.84
N PHE A 72 7.98 -14.16 -2.81
CA PHE A 72 8.91 -13.20 -2.20
C PHE A 72 9.14 -11.95 -3.04
N ARG A 73 8.88 -11.99 -4.36
CA ARG A 73 8.98 -10.85 -5.28
C ARG A 73 7.76 -9.92 -5.31
N LEU A 74 6.62 -10.34 -4.80
CA LEU A 74 5.36 -9.56 -4.90
C LEU A 74 4.66 -9.36 -3.55
N SER A 75 4.88 -10.21 -2.55
CA SER A 75 4.11 -10.14 -1.30
C SER A 75 4.93 -10.10 -0.01
N ARG A 76 6.16 -10.64 0.02
CA ARG A 76 6.92 -10.79 1.28
C ARG A 76 7.69 -9.53 1.71
N TYR A 77 8.76 -9.18 0.99
CA TYR A 77 9.67 -8.07 1.34
C TYR A 77 9.64 -6.93 0.34
N VAL A 78 9.45 -7.26 -0.93
CA VAL A 78 9.61 -6.31 -2.03
C VAL A 78 8.26 -5.94 -2.62
N ARG A 79 8.22 -4.79 -3.28
CA ARG A 79 7.09 -4.26 -4.04
C ARG A 79 5.79 -4.10 -3.25
N ARG A 80 5.93 -3.78 -1.97
CA ARG A 80 4.80 -3.46 -1.08
C ARG A 80 4.54 -1.95 -1.11
N PRO A 81 3.27 -1.50 -1.12
CA PRO A 81 2.94 -0.08 -1.06
C PRO A 81 3.36 0.51 0.28
N LEU A 82 3.89 1.74 0.24
CA LEU A 82 4.40 2.44 1.41
C LEU A 82 3.66 3.74 1.65
N HIS A 83 3.26 3.95 2.91
CA HIS A 83 2.73 5.22 3.39
C HIS A 83 3.88 6.19 3.66
N ARG A 84 3.58 7.46 3.89
CA ARG A 84 4.60 8.46 4.24
C ARG A 84 5.29 8.14 5.56
N ILE A 85 4.56 7.53 6.48
CA ILE A 85 5.09 7.01 7.74
C ILE A 85 5.84 5.67 7.60
N GLY A 86 5.90 5.11 6.38
CA GLY A 86 6.67 3.89 6.06
C GLY A 86 5.80 2.67 5.73
N ASP A 87 6.32 1.48 6.01
CA ASP A 87 5.61 0.21 5.82
C ASP A 87 4.57 0.02 6.94
N VAL A 88 3.29 0.02 6.58
CA VAL A 88 2.18 -0.13 7.54
C VAL A 88 1.29 -1.32 7.16
N PRO A 89 1.62 -2.54 7.61
CA PRO A 89 0.88 -3.76 7.26
C PRO A 89 -0.61 -3.70 7.57
N VAL A 90 -1.01 -3.05 8.67
CA VAL A 90 -2.42 -2.95 9.08
C VAL A 90 -3.29 -2.14 8.11
N LEU A 91 -2.68 -1.34 7.22
CA LEU A 91 -3.39 -0.53 6.22
C LEU A 91 -3.46 -1.20 4.85
N ARG A 92 -2.85 -2.38 4.68
CA ARG A 92 -2.92 -3.11 3.42
C ARG A 92 -3.43 -4.52 3.60
N TRP A 93 -4.07 -5.00 2.55
CA TRP A 93 -4.23 -6.41 2.28
C TRP A 93 -3.47 -6.74 0.99
N THR A 94 -2.80 -7.89 0.96
CA THR A 94 -2.03 -8.35 -0.20
C THR A 94 -2.61 -9.68 -0.65
N GLY A 95 -2.99 -9.76 -1.92
CA GLY A 95 -3.48 -10.98 -2.52
C GLY A 95 -2.40 -12.03 -2.74
N THR A 96 -2.82 -13.17 -3.28
CA THR A 96 -1.91 -14.23 -3.72
C THR A 96 -1.36 -13.88 -5.10
N PRO A 97 -0.05 -14.06 -5.36
CA PRO A 97 0.49 -13.92 -6.71
C PRO A 97 -0.11 -14.93 -7.69
N GLU A 98 -0.48 -14.46 -8.87
CA GLU A 98 -1.10 -15.26 -9.93
C GLU A 98 -0.32 -15.09 -11.24
N LEU A 99 -0.16 -16.18 -12.00
CA LEU A 99 0.42 -16.14 -13.34
C LEU A 99 -0.57 -15.44 -14.28
N THR A 100 -0.11 -14.43 -15.01
CA THR A 100 -0.94 -13.71 -15.97
C THR A 100 -0.57 -14.08 -17.40
N THR A 101 -1.59 -14.18 -18.24
CA THR A 101 -1.48 -14.39 -19.69
C THR A 101 -1.59 -13.08 -20.48
N ALA A 102 -1.71 -11.94 -19.80
CA ALA A 102 -1.90 -10.65 -20.43
C ALA A 102 -0.69 -10.28 -21.32
N GLU A 103 -0.94 -10.09 -22.61
CA GLU A 103 0.04 -9.68 -23.63
C GLU A 103 0.49 -8.22 -23.50
N ASP A 104 0.03 -7.49 -22.49
CA ASP A 104 0.45 -6.13 -22.16
C ASP A 104 1.93 -6.12 -21.74
N GLY A 105 2.80 -6.20 -22.75
CA GLY A 105 4.25 -6.31 -22.74
C GLY A 105 4.96 -5.08 -22.21
N GLY A 106 4.71 -4.74 -20.95
CA GLY A 106 5.63 -3.90 -20.19
C GLY A 106 6.91 -4.68 -19.89
N PRO A 107 8.12 -4.08 -20.02
CA PRO A 107 9.37 -4.76 -19.73
C PRO A 107 9.47 -5.05 -18.23
N VAL A 108 9.21 -6.29 -17.84
CA VAL A 108 9.28 -6.67 -16.42
C VAL A 108 10.69 -7.10 -16.09
N SER A 109 11.34 -6.29 -15.25
CA SER A 109 12.73 -6.50 -14.83
C SER A 109 12.91 -7.83 -14.09
N TYR A 110 14.00 -8.52 -14.42
CA TYR A 110 14.50 -9.69 -13.71
C TYR A 110 15.97 -9.43 -13.33
N PRO A 111 16.36 -9.53 -12.05
CA PRO A 111 17.74 -9.26 -11.65
C PRO A 111 18.71 -10.24 -12.32
N SER A 112 19.72 -9.73 -13.03
CA SER A 112 20.70 -10.56 -13.75
C SER A 112 21.42 -11.57 -12.85
N GLY A 113 21.72 -11.19 -11.61
CA GLY A 113 22.35 -12.06 -10.61
C GLY A 113 21.48 -13.22 -10.15
N ALA A 114 20.15 -13.12 -10.23
CA ALA A 114 19.24 -14.15 -9.71
C ALA A 114 19.37 -15.46 -10.49
N ARG A 115 19.74 -15.40 -11.77
CA ARG A 115 19.95 -16.59 -12.61
C ARG A 115 21.09 -17.48 -12.11
N ALA A 116 22.17 -16.88 -11.60
CA ALA A 116 23.30 -17.62 -11.06
C ALA A 116 22.92 -18.36 -9.77
N CYS A 117 22.00 -17.79 -9.01
CA CYS A 117 21.57 -18.28 -7.70
C CYS A 117 20.31 -19.15 -7.75
N ARG A 118 19.76 -19.45 -8.94
CA ARG A 118 18.47 -20.14 -9.12
C ARG A 118 18.35 -21.50 -8.42
N HIS A 119 19.48 -22.10 -8.08
CA HIS A 119 19.58 -23.40 -7.42
C HIS A 119 19.39 -23.30 -5.90
N ASP A 120 19.70 -22.16 -5.28
CA ASP A 120 19.53 -21.93 -3.85
C ASP A 120 18.12 -21.40 -3.54
N ARG A 121 17.18 -22.33 -3.40
CA ARG A 121 15.76 -22.07 -3.10
C ARG A 121 15.46 -22.11 -1.60
N ALA A 122 16.48 -22.24 -0.74
CA ALA A 122 16.26 -22.23 0.70
C ALA A 122 15.66 -20.89 1.14
N PRO A 123 14.77 -20.86 2.14
CA PRO A 123 14.33 -19.61 2.75
C PRO A 123 15.54 -18.79 3.19
N PHE A 124 15.57 -17.51 2.81
CA PHE A 124 16.69 -16.59 3.02
C PHE A 124 18.00 -17.01 2.33
N GLY A 125 17.92 -17.88 1.31
CA GLY A 125 19.03 -18.30 0.47
C GLY A 125 19.57 -17.18 -0.44
N GLU A 126 20.56 -17.52 -1.24
CA GLU A 126 21.23 -16.62 -2.18
C GLU A 126 20.25 -16.02 -3.21
N LEU A 127 19.29 -16.80 -3.71
CA LEU A 127 18.29 -16.32 -4.66
C LEU A 127 17.46 -15.18 -4.06
N GLU A 128 16.85 -15.41 -2.88
CA GLU A 128 16.02 -14.43 -2.20
C GLU A 128 16.84 -13.18 -1.85
N ARG A 129 18.08 -13.35 -1.34
CA ARG A 129 19.01 -12.25 -1.08
C ARG A 129 19.26 -11.38 -2.31
N VAL A 130 19.50 -11.98 -3.47
CA VAL A 130 19.77 -11.23 -4.71
C VAL A 130 18.55 -10.43 -5.15
N HIS A 131 17.34 -10.98 -5.03
CA HIS A 131 16.11 -10.24 -5.33
C HIS A 131 15.89 -9.07 -4.39
N VAL A 132 16.08 -9.27 -3.08
CA VAL A 132 15.94 -8.20 -2.07
C VAL A 132 16.99 -7.11 -2.33
N ALA A 133 18.25 -7.47 -2.58
CA ALA A 133 19.31 -6.52 -2.88
C ALA A 133 19.02 -5.74 -4.19
N ALA A 134 18.49 -6.40 -5.21
CA ALA A 134 18.09 -5.76 -6.46
C ALA A 134 16.94 -4.77 -6.25
N TYR A 135 15.94 -5.12 -5.44
CA TYR A 135 14.86 -4.22 -5.10
C TYR A 135 15.33 -3.00 -4.30
N VAL A 136 16.21 -3.20 -3.31
CA VAL A 136 16.83 -2.10 -2.55
C VAL A 136 17.59 -1.14 -3.46
N ARG A 137 18.32 -1.66 -4.46
CA ARG A 137 18.93 -0.82 -5.51
C ARG A 137 17.89 -0.11 -6.37
N GLY A 138 16.82 -0.79 -6.76
CA GLY A 138 15.69 -0.20 -7.48
C GLY A 138 15.07 1.00 -6.74
N LEU A 139 14.84 0.87 -5.43
CA LEU A 139 14.36 1.97 -4.58
C LEU A 139 15.32 3.16 -4.58
N ALA A 140 16.62 2.92 -4.48
CA ALA A 140 17.63 3.99 -4.55
C ALA A 140 17.68 4.67 -5.92
N LEU A 141 17.54 3.91 -7.02
CA LEU A 141 17.47 4.46 -8.38
C LEU A 141 16.19 5.30 -8.58
N ALA A 142 15.05 4.82 -8.11
CA ALA A 142 13.78 5.55 -8.18
C ALA A 142 13.86 6.87 -7.42
N ARG A 143 14.44 6.87 -6.21
CA ARG A 143 14.72 8.08 -5.45
C ARG A 143 15.55 9.09 -6.24
N LEU A 144 16.64 8.63 -6.86
CA LEU A 144 17.52 9.48 -7.66
C LEU A 144 16.78 10.09 -8.85
N ARG A 145 15.94 9.31 -9.54
CA ARG A 145 15.11 9.80 -10.64
C ARG A 145 14.16 10.91 -10.20
N LEU A 146 13.46 10.71 -9.07
CA LEU A 146 12.56 11.72 -8.53
C LEU A 146 13.31 13.00 -8.12
N SER A 147 14.50 12.85 -7.55
CA SER A 147 15.36 13.98 -7.20
C SER A 147 15.84 14.75 -8.43
N ASN A 148 16.18 14.05 -9.52
CA ASN A 148 16.61 14.66 -10.78
C ASN A 148 15.46 15.35 -11.54
N ARG A 149 14.22 14.83 -11.44
CA ARG A 149 13.02 15.51 -11.97
C ARG A 149 12.82 16.87 -11.31
N VAL A 150 13.00 16.95 -9.99
CA VAL A 150 12.92 18.21 -9.23
C VAL A 150 14.01 19.20 -9.67
N ALA A 151 15.21 18.71 -10.00
CA ALA A 151 16.32 19.53 -10.48
C ALA A 151 16.19 19.98 -11.96
N GLY A 152 15.15 19.59 -12.69
CA GLY A 152 14.96 19.94 -14.10
C GLY A 152 15.97 19.30 -15.05
N CYS A 153 16.75 18.32 -14.59
CA CYS A 153 17.68 17.56 -15.42
C CYS A 153 16.90 16.62 -16.35
N SER A 154 17.13 16.71 -17.66
CA SER A 154 16.54 15.81 -18.64
C SER A 154 16.85 14.36 -18.27
N GLU A 155 15.82 13.49 -18.22
CA GLU A 155 16.06 12.05 -18.05
C GLU A 155 16.98 11.60 -19.20
N PRO A 156 18.10 10.88 -18.92
CA PRO A 156 18.85 10.24 -20.00
C PRO A 156 17.87 9.37 -20.77
N GLY A 157 17.82 9.54 -22.10
CA GLY A 157 16.87 8.89 -22.98
C GLY A 157 16.70 7.42 -22.59
N ASN A 158 15.54 7.09 -22.04
CA ASN A 158 15.17 5.73 -21.71
C ASN A 158 15.14 4.97 -23.04
N GLY A 159 16.22 4.27 -23.37
CA GLY A 159 16.17 3.32 -24.46
C GLY A 159 15.09 2.31 -24.12
N ASP A 160 14.00 2.31 -24.90
CA ASP A 160 12.92 1.34 -24.75
C ASP A 160 13.54 -0.06 -24.75
N PRO A 161 13.49 -0.80 -23.63
CA PRO A 161 13.88 -2.19 -23.64
C PRO A 161 12.89 -2.90 -24.56
N LYS A 162 13.39 -3.54 -25.62
CA LYS A 162 12.57 -4.32 -26.55
C LYS A 162 11.61 -5.24 -25.79
N PRO A 163 10.32 -5.33 -26.20
CA PRO A 163 9.39 -6.29 -25.64
C PRO A 163 9.87 -7.70 -26.00
N GLY A 164 10.14 -8.48 -24.97
CA GLY A 164 10.70 -9.82 -25.07
C GLY A 164 11.57 -10.09 -23.86
N SER A 165 11.08 -10.90 -22.92
CA SER A 165 11.96 -11.50 -21.92
C SER A 165 13.02 -12.31 -22.69
N PRO A 166 14.33 -12.04 -22.53
CA PRO A 166 15.36 -12.89 -23.12
C PRO A 166 15.41 -14.28 -22.44
N TYR A 167 14.45 -14.59 -21.58
CA TYR A 167 14.37 -15.80 -20.78
C TYR A 167 12.99 -16.48 -21.01
N PRO A 168 12.94 -17.60 -21.76
CA PRO A 168 11.69 -18.34 -22.02
C PRO A 168 11.12 -19.01 -20.77
N GLU A 169 11.89 -19.10 -19.69
CA GLU A 169 11.52 -19.73 -18.42
C GLU A 169 10.80 -18.78 -17.43
N LEU A 170 10.71 -17.48 -17.75
CA LEU A 170 10.09 -16.49 -16.87
C LEU A 170 8.61 -16.32 -17.21
N GLY A 171 7.76 -16.61 -16.23
CA GLY A 171 6.35 -16.23 -16.26
C GLY A 171 6.17 -14.77 -15.81
N LEU A 172 5.14 -14.12 -16.33
CA LEU A 172 4.68 -12.84 -15.81
C LEU A 172 3.67 -13.09 -14.70
N TRP A 173 3.99 -12.63 -13.49
CA TRP A 173 3.14 -12.78 -12.31
C TRP A 173 2.57 -11.43 -11.90
N GLN A 174 1.38 -11.45 -11.30
CA GLN A 174 0.73 -10.27 -10.77
C GLN A 174 0.20 -10.51 -9.36
N VAL A 175 0.11 -9.44 -8.57
CA VAL A 175 -0.60 -9.44 -7.28
C VAL A 175 -1.43 -8.16 -7.18
N ARG A 176 -2.54 -8.25 -6.46
CA ARG A 176 -3.36 -7.08 -6.11
C ARG A 176 -3.16 -6.72 -4.65
N HIS A 177 -2.80 -5.46 -4.38
CA HIS A 177 -2.84 -4.89 -3.05
C HIS A 177 -4.08 -4.03 -2.91
N ARG A 178 -4.75 -4.15 -1.77
CA ARG A 178 -5.79 -3.22 -1.34
C ARG A 178 -5.21 -2.38 -0.21
N VAL A 179 -5.13 -1.07 -0.38
CA VAL A 179 -4.49 -0.14 0.54
C VAL A 179 -5.51 0.89 1.01
N LEU A 180 -5.51 1.19 2.31
CA LEU A 180 -6.35 2.23 2.90
C LEU A 180 -5.57 3.54 2.99
N CYS A 181 -6.16 4.65 2.54
CA CYS A 181 -5.58 5.97 2.75
C CYS A 181 -6.65 7.01 3.05
N LEU A 182 -6.23 8.13 3.65
CA LEU A 182 -7.06 9.31 3.82
C LEU A 182 -6.71 10.34 2.76
N ALA A 183 -7.73 10.96 2.19
CA ALA A 183 -7.57 12.04 1.23
C ALA A 183 -8.79 12.97 1.24
N GLY A 184 -8.53 14.25 1.00
CA GLY A 184 -9.54 15.26 0.73
C GLY A 184 -10.16 15.15 -0.68
N PRO A 185 -11.11 16.04 -1.01
CA PRO A 185 -11.75 16.05 -2.33
C PRO A 185 -10.73 16.38 -3.42
N GLY A 186 -10.66 15.55 -4.47
CA GLY A 186 -9.71 15.73 -5.58
C GLY A 186 -8.28 15.25 -5.30
N GLU A 187 -7.92 14.99 -4.05
CA GLU A 187 -6.57 14.53 -3.66
C GLU A 187 -6.39 13.01 -3.81
N ALA A 188 -7.50 12.25 -3.78
CA ALA A 188 -7.46 10.80 -3.77
C ALA A 188 -6.70 10.17 -4.96
N PRO A 189 -6.86 10.65 -6.22
CA PRO A 189 -6.05 10.16 -7.33
C PRO A 189 -4.55 10.41 -7.15
N ALA A 190 -4.17 11.57 -6.61
CA ALA A 190 -2.77 11.91 -6.34
C ALA A 190 -2.19 11.02 -5.23
N ARG A 191 -2.94 10.79 -4.14
CA ARG A 191 -2.54 9.83 -3.08
C ARG A 191 -2.41 8.40 -3.61
N ALA A 192 -3.32 7.96 -4.48
CA ALA A 192 -3.23 6.65 -5.10
C ALA A 192 -1.99 6.52 -6.01
N ALA A 193 -1.68 7.57 -6.78
CA ALA A 193 -0.49 7.63 -7.62
C ALA A 193 0.80 7.61 -6.78
N GLU A 194 0.87 8.37 -5.68
CA GLU A 194 2.02 8.33 -4.77
C GLU A 194 2.24 6.92 -4.21
N LEU A 195 1.18 6.25 -3.74
CA LEU A 195 1.27 4.87 -3.23
C LEU A 195 1.77 3.91 -4.32
N ALA A 196 1.32 4.06 -5.56
CA ALA A 196 1.82 3.27 -6.68
C ALA A 196 3.30 3.57 -6.99
N GLU A 197 3.72 4.82 -6.92
CA GLU A 197 5.10 5.26 -7.20
C GLU A 197 6.11 4.73 -6.16
N THR A 198 5.65 4.38 -4.94
CA THR A 198 6.48 3.69 -3.95
C THR A 198 6.86 2.26 -4.33
N ILE A 199 6.17 1.67 -5.31
CA ILE A 199 6.39 0.29 -5.74
C ILE A 199 7.18 0.31 -7.05
N VAL A 200 8.40 -0.22 -7.01
CA VAL A 200 9.35 -0.12 -8.12
C VAL A 200 9.85 -1.47 -8.62
N ASP A 201 10.29 -1.51 -9.87
CA ASP A 201 11.04 -2.63 -10.43
C ASP A 201 12.52 -2.53 -10.07
N ASP A 202 13.31 -3.51 -10.51
CA ASP A 202 14.73 -3.57 -10.16
C ASP A 202 15.57 -2.51 -10.91
N ALA A 203 14.98 -1.81 -11.88
CA ALA A 203 15.55 -0.64 -12.56
C ALA A 203 15.08 0.70 -11.96
N GLY A 204 14.27 0.66 -10.89
CA GLY A 204 13.73 1.86 -10.24
C GLY A 204 12.61 2.54 -11.01
N ARG A 205 11.92 1.82 -11.90
CA ARG A 205 10.69 2.30 -12.58
C ARG A 205 9.48 1.87 -11.78
N VAL A 206 8.40 2.65 -11.85
CA VAL A 206 7.13 2.30 -11.19
C VAL A 206 6.63 0.96 -11.72
N ALA A 207 6.38 0.02 -10.82
CA ALA A 207 5.93 -1.35 -11.12
C ALA A 207 4.47 -1.62 -10.71
N ALA A 208 3.79 -0.62 -10.15
CA ALA A 208 2.39 -0.69 -9.76
C ALA A 208 1.51 0.18 -10.67
N ARG A 209 0.28 -0.26 -10.86
CA ARG A 209 -0.78 0.48 -11.54
C ARG A 209 -1.99 0.57 -10.63
N VAL A 210 -2.57 1.77 -10.52
CA VAL A 210 -3.85 1.96 -9.84
C VAL A 210 -4.95 1.37 -10.74
N VAL A 211 -5.63 0.35 -10.25
CA VAL A 211 -6.72 -0.34 -10.98
C VAL A 211 -8.09 -0.06 -10.38
N GLY A 212 -8.14 0.42 -9.13
CA GLY A 212 -9.36 0.78 -8.45
C GLY A 212 -9.12 1.89 -7.43
N LEU A 213 -10.08 2.79 -7.32
CA LEU A 213 -10.11 3.85 -6.31
C LEU A 213 -11.56 4.09 -5.91
N ARG A 214 -11.88 3.80 -4.64
CA ARG A 214 -13.23 4.01 -4.11
C ARG A 214 -13.20 4.66 -2.74
N ALA A 215 -14.14 5.56 -2.49
CA ALA A 215 -14.39 6.04 -1.14
C ALA A 215 -15.04 4.92 -0.31
N ASP A 216 -14.71 4.85 0.97
CA ASP A 216 -15.38 4.01 1.95
C ASP A 216 -16.24 4.91 2.86
N ASP A 217 -17.54 4.97 2.54
CA ASP A 217 -18.53 5.70 3.33
C ASP A 217 -19.32 4.78 4.27
N GLY A 218 -18.75 3.62 4.59
CA GLY A 218 -19.40 2.60 5.39
C GLY A 218 -20.50 1.83 4.66
N TYR A 219 -21.16 0.93 5.38
CA TYR A 219 -22.18 0.03 4.85
C TYR A 219 -23.42 0.01 5.76
N ARG A 220 -24.54 -0.53 5.27
CA ARG A 220 -25.72 -0.79 6.10
C ARG A 220 -25.63 -2.19 6.70
N ASP A 221 -25.80 -2.31 8.01
CA ASP A 221 -25.88 -3.60 8.69
C ASP A 221 -27.25 -4.28 8.50
N GLY A 222 -27.42 -5.47 9.08
CA GLY A 222 -28.65 -6.26 8.97
C GLY A 222 -29.87 -5.63 9.65
N GLU A 223 -29.68 -4.62 10.50
CA GLU A 223 -30.74 -3.88 11.18
C GLU A 223 -31.09 -2.58 10.44
N GLY A 224 -30.38 -2.28 9.35
CA GLY A 224 -30.59 -1.11 8.50
C GLY A 224 -29.78 0.12 8.92
N TYR A 225 -29.03 0.04 10.02
CA TYR A 225 -28.15 1.13 10.48
C TYR A 225 -26.91 1.22 9.60
N ARG A 226 -26.47 2.44 9.32
CA ARG A 226 -25.22 2.67 8.63
C ARG A 226 -24.05 2.63 9.62
N VAL A 227 -23.14 1.69 9.40
CA VAL A 227 -21.91 1.55 10.17
C VAL A 227 -20.85 2.49 9.60
N HIS A 228 -20.30 3.34 10.46
CA HIS A 228 -19.22 4.25 10.09
C HIS A 228 -17.92 3.48 9.80
N PRO A 229 -17.14 3.83 8.76
CA PRO A 229 -15.92 3.09 8.40
C PRO A 229 -14.92 2.98 9.56
N ALA A 230 -14.77 4.03 10.38
CA ALA A 230 -13.91 4.03 11.55
C ALA A 230 -14.28 2.95 12.59
N ALA A 231 -15.55 2.53 12.68
CA ALA A 231 -15.99 1.48 13.60
C ALA A 231 -15.46 0.09 13.19
N THR A 232 -15.04 -0.08 11.94
CA THR A 232 -14.46 -1.34 11.43
C THR A 232 -12.93 -1.35 11.45
N LEU A 233 -12.32 -0.19 11.71
CA LEU A 233 -10.88 -0.06 11.79
C LEU A 233 -10.39 -0.46 13.18
N LEU A 234 -9.28 -1.19 13.24
CA LEU A 234 -8.56 -1.35 14.49
C LEU A 234 -8.01 0.02 14.94
N PRO A 235 -7.91 0.32 16.24
CA PRO A 235 -7.40 1.60 16.72
C PRO A 235 -6.01 1.96 16.18
N LEU A 236 -5.15 0.96 15.99
CA LEU A 236 -3.82 1.13 15.37
C LEU A 236 -3.92 1.54 13.89
N ALA A 237 -4.89 0.99 13.15
CA ALA A 237 -5.13 1.37 11.76
C ALA A 237 -5.63 2.80 11.64
N ALA A 238 -6.59 3.19 12.48
CA ALA A 238 -7.11 4.55 12.51
C ALA A 238 -6.01 5.57 12.84
N THR A 239 -5.16 5.27 13.82
CA THR A 239 -4.01 6.13 14.18
C THR A 239 -3.04 6.27 13.00
N ALA A 240 -2.62 5.16 12.41
CA ALA A 240 -1.69 5.17 11.28
C ALA A 240 -2.24 5.89 10.04
N LEU A 241 -3.54 5.77 9.75
CA LEU A 241 -4.19 6.49 8.64
C LEU A 241 -4.10 8.00 8.83
N TRP A 242 -4.38 8.47 10.04
CA TRP A 242 -4.32 9.88 10.34
C TRP A 242 -2.88 10.41 10.42
N ASP A 243 -1.94 9.62 10.93
CA ASP A 243 -0.53 10.02 10.96
C ASP A 243 0.06 10.09 9.55
N ASP A 244 -0.33 9.17 8.64
CA ASP A 244 -0.01 9.25 7.21
C ASP A 244 -0.65 10.48 6.54
N TYR A 245 -1.90 10.80 6.87
CA TYR A 245 -2.58 11.99 6.37
C TYR A 245 -1.89 13.28 6.84
N ASP A 246 -1.61 13.40 8.14
CA ASP A 246 -0.96 14.59 8.71
C ASP A 246 0.47 14.75 8.14
N ALA A 247 1.17 13.65 7.82
CA ALA A 247 2.45 13.68 7.11
C ALA A 247 2.32 13.98 5.60
N ALA A 248 1.12 13.85 5.04
CA ALA A 248 0.82 14.13 3.64
C ALA A 248 0.26 15.55 3.41
N GLU A 249 -0.31 16.14 4.46
CA GLU A 249 -1.01 17.41 4.40
C GLU A 249 -0.05 18.54 3.99
N GLY A 250 -0.36 19.20 2.87
CA GLY A 250 0.38 20.35 2.36
C GLY A 250 1.25 20.10 1.11
N ASP A 251 1.56 18.84 0.78
CA ASP A 251 2.40 18.52 -0.40
C ASP A 251 2.06 17.15 -1.01
N ILE A 252 0.78 16.78 -1.03
CA ILE A 252 0.28 15.58 -1.72
C ILE A 252 0.71 15.61 -3.20
N GLY A 253 1.26 14.49 -3.66
CA GLY A 253 1.80 14.32 -5.01
C GLY A 253 3.25 14.81 -5.15
N SER A 254 3.88 15.30 -4.08
CA SER A 254 5.25 15.79 -4.11
C SER A 254 6.26 14.68 -4.39
N SER A 255 6.98 14.79 -5.51
CA SER A 255 8.07 13.86 -5.84
C SER A 255 9.17 13.82 -4.78
N SER A 256 9.39 14.92 -4.05
CA SER A 256 10.36 14.95 -2.94
C SER A 256 9.90 14.09 -1.76
N ALA A 257 8.61 14.16 -1.41
CA ALA A 257 8.06 13.34 -0.34
C ALA A 257 8.14 11.84 -0.68
N VAL A 258 7.83 11.47 -1.93
CA VAL A 258 7.98 10.09 -2.41
C VAL A 258 9.45 9.65 -2.39
N ALA A 259 10.38 10.50 -2.80
CA ALA A 259 11.81 10.21 -2.75
C ALA A 259 12.30 9.90 -1.33
N ASP A 260 11.82 10.63 -0.33
CA ASP A 260 12.16 10.40 1.08
C ASP A 260 11.57 9.07 1.61
N VAL A 261 10.36 8.71 1.19
CA VAL A 261 9.76 7.41 1.50
C VAL A 261 10.61 6.28 0.92
N LEU A 262 11.01 6.37 -0.35
CA LEU A 262 11.87 5.38 -1.01
C LEU A 262 13.23 5.24 -0.32
N ALA A 263 13.81 6.34 0.18
CA ALA A 263 15.06 6.32 0.93
C ALA A 263 14.94 5.50 2.22
N ARG A 264 13.89 5.77 3.01
CA ARG A 264 13.62 5.01 4.25
C ARG A 264 13.30 3.54 3.95
N ALA A 265 12.55 3.29 2.87
CA ALA A 265 12.16 1.96 2.43
C ALA A 265 13.38 1.08 2.13
N ALA A 266 14.37 1.60 1.41
CA ALA A 266 15.57 0.86 1.04
C ALA A 266 16.30 0.31 2.28
N VAL A 267 16.41 1.13 3.33
CA VAL A 267 17.01 0.73 4.62
C VAL A 267 16.11 -0.27 5.35
N ALA A 268 14.81 0.01 5.45
CA ALA A 268 13.87 -0.81 6.20
C ALA A 268 13.75 -2.22 5.62
N VAL A 269 13.62 -2.35 4.28
CA VAL A 269 13.50 -3.65 3.61
C VAL A 269 14.73 -4.53 3.87
N TRP A 270 15.93 -3.97 3.72
CA TRP A 270 17.16 -4.72 3.96
C TRP A 270 17.29 -5.15 5.42
N LYS A 271 16.97 -4.25 6.36
CA LYS A 271 17.00 -4.54 7.79
C LYS A 271 16.01 -5.65 8.16
N THR A 272 14.75 -5.54 7.73
CA THR A 272 13.72 -6.55 7.99
C THR A 272 14.13 -7.93 7.46
N PHE A 273 14.66 -7.98 6.23
CA PHE A 273 15.15 -9.22 5.65
C PHE A 273 16.26 -9.87 6.51
N LEU A 274 17.25 -9.08 6.96
CA LEU A 274 18.33 -9.59 7.81
C LEU A 274 17.86 -10.02 9.19
N ASP A 275 16.94 -9.29 9.81
CA ASP A 275 16.43 -9.60 11.14
C ASP A 275 15.59 -10.89 11.11
N GLU A 276 14.74 -11.07 10.09
CA GLU A 276 13.98 -12.31 9.89
C GLU A 276 14.91 -13.50 9.57
N ALA A 277 15.90 -13.31 8.70
CA ALA A 277 16.88 -14.35 8.41
C ALA A 277 17.58 -14.84 9.69
N ARG A 278 17.99 -13.93 10.58
CA ARG A 278 18.60 -14.28 11.87
C ARG A 278 17.65 -15.02 12.80
N SER A 279 16.36 -14.69 12.78
CA SER A 279 15.37 -15.28 13.68
C SER A 279 15.08 -16.75 13.36
N VAL A 280 15.22 -17.16 12.09
CA VAL A 280 14.98 -18.54 11.64
C VAL A 280 16.13 -19.50 11.95
N PHE A 281 17.34 -18.97 12.14
CA PHE A 281 18.54 -19.77 12.47
C PHE A 281 18.94 -19.67 13.95
N ARG A 282 18.01 -19.23 14.83
CA ARG A 282 18.14 -19.26 16.29
C ARG A 282 17.17 -20.26 16.88
#